data_AF-A0A2G2HC41-F1
#
_entry.id   AF-A0A2G2HC41-F1
#
_cell.length_a   1.000
_cell.length_b   1.000
_cell.length_c   1.000
_cell.angle_alpha   90.00
_cell.angle_beta   90.00
_cell.angle_gamma   90.00
#
_symmetry.space_group_name_H-M   'P 1'
#
loop_
_entity.id
_entity.type
_entity.pdbx_description
1 polymer ?
#
loop_
_entity_poly.entity_id
_entity_poly.type
_entity_poly.pdbx_seq_one_letter_code
_entity_poly.pdbx_strand_id
1 'polypeptide(L)'
;MKTFLKFLVVLLTPSLLFSQNEIPTEAINGTYHLLEAERGVGNKQTQTKIFQYGLFGDTKVLAIAACGKCMPAIYTYKEAESKELGIHFFYNDIGLFVITYDNESFVMLKLSNKESVDFTDFSFSNFYSKNKTKVDAMTQQKIKEYILSI
;
A
#
# COMPACT_ATOMS: atom_id res chain seq x y z
N MET A 1 2.78 -40.93 -26.25
CA MET A 1 3.05 -40.48 -24.86
C MET A 1 3.87 -39.19 -24.71
N LYS A 2 4.58 -38.68 -25.73
CA LYS A 2 5.41 -37.45 -25.58
C LYS A 2 4.67 -36.12 -25.83
N THR A 3 3.53 -36.16 -26.52
CA THR A 3 2.69 -34.97 -26.79
C THR A 3 1.73 -34.63 -25.66
N PHE A 4 1.26 -35.64 -24.90
CA PHE A 4 0.35 -35.43 -23.77
C PHE A 4 0.98 -34.65 -22.61
N LEU A 5 2.30 -34.82 -22.39
CA LEU A 5 3.02 -34.13 -21.32
C LEU A 5 3.17 -32.62 -21.59
N LYS A 6 3.21 -32.20 -22.86
CA LYS A 6 3.35 -30.78 -23.23
C LYS A 6 2.08 -29.97 -22.96
N PHE A 7 0.91 -30.57 -23.11
CA PHE A 7 -0.36 -29.90 -22.81
C PHE A 7 -0.65 -29.81 -21.30
N LEU A 8 -0.11 -30.73 -20.49
CA LEU A 8 -0.27 -30.70 -19.04
C LEU A 8 0.44 -29.50 -18.39
N VAL A 9 1.59 -29.08 -18.95
CA VAL A 9 2.37 -27.93 -18.42
C VAL A 9 1.71 -26.59 -18.75
N VAL A 10 0.97 -26.49 -19.85
CA VAL A 10 0.28 -25.26 -20.27
C VAL A 10 -1.03 -25.03 -19.47
N LEU A 11 -1.61 -26.08 -18.90
CA LEU A 11 -2.85 -26.00 -18.13
C LEU A 11 -2.67 -25.64 -16.65
N LEU A 12 -1.42 -25.65 -16.14
CA LEU A 12 -1.10 -25.38 -14.73
C LEU A 12 -0.62 -23.94 -14.47
N THR A 13 -0.43 -23.11 -15.50
CA THR A 13 0.01 -21.72 -15.35
C THR A 13 -1.09 -20.69 -15.00
N PRO A 14 -2.40 -20.87 -15.25
CA PRO A 14 -3.37 -19.82 -14.90
C PRO A 14 -3.75 -19.79 -13.41
N SER A 15 -3.45 -20.83 -12.62
CA SER A 15 -3.91 -20.94 -11.23
C SER A 15 -3.07 -20.18 -10.20
N LEU A 16 -1.92 -19.60 -10.58
CA LEU A 16 -1.06 -18.84 -9.65
C LEU A 16 -1.41 -17.34 -9.56
N LEU A 17 -2.40 -16.85 -10.32
CA LEU A 17 -2.75 -15.42 -10.35
C LEU A 17 -3.80 -15.00 -9.32
N PHE A 18 -4.33 -15.91 -8.49
CA PHE A 18 -5.45 -15.62 -7.58
C PHE A 18 -5.11 -15.49 -6.09
N SER A 19 -3.83 -15.46 -5.71
CA SER A 19 -3.44 -15.36 -4.29
C SER A 19 -2.93 -13.96 -3.88
N GLN A 20 -3.62 -12.89 -4.30
CA GLN A 20 -3.41 -11.54 -3.73
C GLN A 20 -4.56 -11.09 -2.82
N ASN A 21 -5.62 -11.90 -2.70
CA ASN A 21 -6.77 -11.67 -1.81
C ASN A 21 -6.53 -12.11 -0.34
N GLU A 22 -5.27 -12.19 0.10
CA GLU A 22 -4.99 -12.53 1.50
C GLU A 22 -5.35 -11.35 2.40
N ILE A 23 -5.93 -11.62 3.57
CA ILE A 23 -6.17 -10.59 4.58
C ILE A 23 -4.81 -9.98 4.96
N PRO A 24 -4.69 -8.65 5.14
CA PRO A 24 -3.42 -8.06 5.54
C PRO A 24 -2.90 -8.72 6.83
N THR A 25 -1.60 -8.95 6.86
CA THR A 25 -0.93 -9.63 7.98
C THR A 25 0.17 -8.76 8.57
N GLU A 26 0.74 -9.19 9.69
CA GLU A 26 1.90 -8.53 10.31
C GLU A 26 3.15 -8.51 9.42
N ALA A 27 3.16 -9.19 8.26
CA ALA A 27 4.21 -9.04 7.25
C ALA A 27 4.36 -7.59 6.75
N ILE A 28 3.32 -6.76 6.91
CA ILE A 28 3.38 -5.31 6.64
C ILE A 28 4.33 -4.58 7.60
N ASN A 29 4.57 -5.11 8.81
CA ASN A 29 5.36 -4.42 9.82
C ASN A 29 6.79 -4.18 9.35
N GLY A 30 7.33 -2.99 9.64
CA GLY A 30 8.73 -2.66 9.38
C GLY A 30 8.98 -1.20 9.05
N THR A 31 10.22 -0.94 8.62
CA THR A 31 10.65 0.39 8.19
C THR A 31 10.53 0.50 6.68
N TYR A 32 9.90 1.58 6.22
CA TYR A 32 9.68 1.90 4.82
C TYR A 32 10.50 3.13 4.43
N HIS A 33 11.12 3.08 3.27
CA HIS A 33 11.75 4.21 2.60
C HIS A 33 10.72 4.98 1.77
N LEU A 34 10.87 6.30 1.71
CA LEU A 34 9.90 7.20 1.08
C LEU A 34 10.47 7.80 -0.20
N LEU A 35 9.63 7.99 -1.21
CA LEU A 35 9.96 8.75 -2.41
C LEU A 35 10.19 10.22 -2.06
N GLU A 36 9.17 10.85 -1.46
CA GLU A 36 9.24 12.24 -0.98
C GLU A 36 9.43 12.28 0.53
N ALA A 37 10.29 13.17 1.00
CA ALA A 37 10.54 13.32 2.43
C ALA A 37 9.31 13.88 3.14
N GLU A 38 9.06 13.36 4.33
CA GLU A 38 7.91 13.75 5.15
C GLU A 38 8.32 14.26 6.51
N ARG A 39 7.38 14.93 7.20
CA ARG A 39 7.58 15.39 8.56
C ARG A 39 7.93 14.23 9.50
N GLY A 40 9.06 14.38 10.18
CA GLY A 40 9.58 13.50 11.21
C GLY A 40 9.65 14.16 12.59
N VAL A 41 10.62 13.72 13.42
CA VAL A 41 10.79 14.19 14.80
C VAL A 41 11.20 15.67 14.82
N GLY A 42 10.52 16.48 15.66
CA GLY A 42 10.85 17.90 15.81
C GLY A 42 10.71 18.71 14.51
N ASN A 43 9.80 18.29 13.63
CA ASN A 43 9.52 18.91 12.31
C ASN A 43 10.66 18.77 11.30
N LYS A 44 11.69 17.98 11.60
CA LYS A 44 12.73 17.63 10.63
C LYS A 44 12.17 16.63 9.63
N GLN A 45 12.56 16.75 8.37
CA GLN A 45 12.17 15.81 7.33
C GLN A 45 12.80 14.44 7.60
N THR A 46 12.08 13.37 7.26
CA THR A 46 12.55 11.98 7.29
C THR A 46 12.24 11.31 5.96
N GLN A 47 13.17 10.47 5.51
CA GLN A 47 13.00 9.59 4.35
C GLN A 47 12.62 8.16 4.74
N THR A 48 12.23 7.96 5.99
CA THR A 48 11.74 6.67 6.50
C THR A 48 10.55 6.84 7.44
N LYS A 49 9.68 5.82 7.47
CA LYS A 49 8.57 5.67 8.42
C LYS A 49 8.49 4.23 8.91
N ILE A 50 7.88 4.03 10.08
CA ILE A 50 7.63 2.72 10.67
C ILE A 50 6.15 2.40 10.47
N PHE A 51 5.87 1.25 9.86
CA PHE A 51 4.54 0.73 9.63
C PHE A 51 4.29 -0.40 10.64
N GLN A 52 3.10 -0.41 11.23
CA GLN A 52 2.63 -1.46 12.13
C GLN A 52 1.17 -1.77 11.84
N TYR A 53 0.90 -2.96 11.33
CA TYR A 53 -0.41 -3.53 11.19
C TYR A 53 -0.81 -4.27 12.47
N GLY A 54 -2.07 -4.13 12.87
CA GLY A 54 -2.60 -4.84 14.03
C GLY A 54 -4.06 -4.50 14.31
N LEU A 55 -4.51 -4.84 15.51
CA LEU A 55 -5.86 -4.54 16.00
C LEU A 55 -5.84 -3.32 16.93
N PHE A 56 -6.81 -2.43 16.75
CA PHE A 56 -7.17 -1.39 17.70
C PHE A 56 -8.59 -1.66 18.20
N GLY A 57 -8.71 -2.32 19.36
CA GLY A 57 -9.93 -3.00 19.75
C GLY A 57 -10.21 -4.15 18.76
N ASP A 58 -11.40 -4.15 18.16
CA ASP A 58 -11.78 -5.12 17.12
C ASP A 58 -11.48 -4.63 15.69
N THR A 59 -10.92 -3.42 15.54
CA THR A 59 -10.70 -2.80 14.24
C THR A 59 -9.29 -3.10 13.72
N LYS A 60 -9.18 -3.66 12.51
CA LYS A 60 -7.90 -3.82 11.81
C LYS A 60 -7.37 -2.46 11.36
N VAL A 61 -6.16 -2.12 11.77
CA VAL A 61 -5.53 -0.82 11.49
C VAL A 61 -4.10 -0.96 11.00
N LEU A 62 -3.67 0.03 10.23
CA LEU A 62 -2.28 0.31 9.92
C LEU A 62 -1.87 1.59 10.65
N ALA A 63 -0.86 1.50 11.51
CA ALA A 63 -0.25 2.61 12.22
C ALA A 63 1.06 3.01 11.51
N ILE A 64 1.19 4.28 11.14
CA ILE A 64 2.39 4.83 10.49
C ILE A 64 2.99 5.92 11.36
N ALA A 65 4.24 5.74 11.79
CA ALA A 65 4.94 6.66 12.67
C ALA A 65 6.29 7.11 12.10
N ALA A 66 6.74 8.30 12.51
CA ALA A 66 8.07 8.81 12.19
C ALA A 66 9.20 8.14 12.98
N CYS A 67 8.89 7.55 14.13
CA CYS A 67 9.84 6.90 15.03
C CYS A 67 9.11 5.99 16.02
N GLY A 68 9.82 5.07 16.69
CA GLY A 68 9.19 4.11 17.61
C GLY A 68 8.55 4.70 18.88
N LYS A 69 8.77 6.00 19.16
CA LYS A 69 8.15 6.74 20.27
C LYS A 69 7.22 7.86 19.79
N CYS A 70 7.01 7.97 18.48
CA CYS A 70 6.21 9.02 17.87
C CYS A 70 4.73 8.59 17.89
N MET A 71 3.83 9.55 18.08
CA MET A 71 2.40 9.29 17.89
C MET A 71 2.16 8.86 16.43
N PRO A 72 1.59 7.67 16.17
CA PRO A 72 1.32 7.22 14.82
C PRO A 72 0.06 7.89 14.26
N ALA A 73 0.02 8.03 12.94
CA ALA A 73 -1.25 8.17 12.22
C ALA A 73 -1.87 6.78 12.07
N ILE A 74 -3.16 6.66 12.39
CA ILE A 74 -3.91 5.39 12.32
C ILE A 74 -4.80 5.40 11.08
N TYR A 75 -4.77 4.31 10.33
CA TYR A 75 -5.56 4.09 9.13
C TYR A 75 -6.36 2.81 9.28
N THR A 76 -7.67 2.90 9.17
CA THR A 76 -8.60 1.78 9.28
C THR A 76 -8.62 0.98 7.99
N TYR A 77 -8.53 -0.34 8.10
CA TYR A 77 -8.67 -1.25 6.97
C TYR A 77 -10.11 -1.24 6.42
N LYS A 78 -10.25 -1.06 5.12
CA LYS A 78 -11.53 -1.00 4.40
C LYS A 78 -11.82 -2.35 3.76
N GLU A 79 -12.42 -3.24 4.55
CA GLU A 79 -12.52 -4.66 4.20
C GLU A 79 -13.36 -4.93 2.94
N ALA A 80 -14.47 -4.21 2.75
CA ALA A 80 -15.32 -4.38 1.57
C ALA A 80 -14.59 -3.95 0.29
N GLU A 81 -14.05 -2.74 0.30
CA GLU A 81 -13.31 -2.13 -0.81
C GLU A 81 -12.03 -2.93 -1.13
N SER A 82 -11.31 -3.37 -0.10
CA SER A 82 -10.11 -4.18 -0.29
C SER A 82 -10.41 -5.54 -0.93
N LYS A 83 -11.55 -6.14 -0.57
CA LYS A 83 -11.99 -7.42 -1.15
C LYS A 83 -12.49 -7.26 -2.57
N GLU A 84 -13.15 -6.16 -2.88
CA GLU A 84 -13.63 -5.83 -4.22
C GLU A 84 -12.46 -5.58 -5.19
N LEU A 85 -11.49 -4.79 -4.76
CA LEU A 85 -10.33 -4.39 -5.58
C LEU A 85 -9.18 -5.42 -5.56
N GLY A 86 -9.19 -6.35 -4.62
CA GLY A 86 -8.13 -7.34 -4.43
C GLY A 86 -6.79 -6.75 -3.97
N ILE A 87 -6.81 -5.57 -3.36
CA ILE A 87 -5.64 -4.86 -2.83
C ILE A 87 -5.98 -4.33 -1.42
N HIS A 88 -5.02 -4.30 -0.50
CA HIS A 88 -5.33 -3.75 0.83
C HIS A 88 -5.45 -2.23 0.77
N PHE A 89 -6.58 -1.77 1.28
CA PHE A 89 -6.99 -0.39 1.26
C PHE A 89 -7.21 0.09 2.70
N PHE A 90 -6.43 1.08 3.12
CA PHE A 90 -6.54 1.69 4.45
C PHE A 90 -6.88 3.16 4.32
N TYR A 91 -7.66 3.70 5.26
CA TYR A 91 -8.11 5.08 5.22
C TYR A 91 -8.16 5.70 6.62
N ASN A 92 -7.93 7.01 6.71
CA ASN A 92 -8.13 7.76 7.94
C ASN A 92 -9.05 8.98 7.74
N ASP A 93 -9.58 9.50 8.85
CA ASP A 93 -10.60 10.55 8.81
C ASP A 93 -10.11 11.91 8.28
N ILE A 94 -8.79 12.10 8.16
CA ILE A 94 -8.21 13.30 7.54
C ILE A 94 -8.21 13.24 6.00
N GLY A 95 -8.60 12.10 5.42
CA GLY A 95 -8.77 11.92 3.98
C GLY A 95 -7.55 11.33 3.28
N LEU A 96 -6.68 10.62 4.00
CA LEU A 96 -5.54 9.93 3.41
C LEU A 96 -5.85 8.45 3.22
N PHE A 97 -5.57 7.95 2.03
CA PHE A 97 -5.61 6.54 1.71
C PHE A 97 -4.20 5.98 1.70
N VAL A 98 -4.04 4.74 2.15
CA VAL A 98 -2.82 3.94 2.00
C VAL A 98 -3.20 2.66 1.29
N ILE A 99 -2.66 2.47 0.09
CA ILE A 99 -3.03 1.41 -0.84
C ILE A 99 -1.80 0.54 -1.10
N THR A 100 -1.98 -0.77 -1.09
CA THR A 100 -0.90 -1.73 -1.38
C THR A 100 -0.53 -1.68 -2.84
N TYR A 101 0.71 -1.31 -3.16
CA TYR A 101 1.25 -1.33 -4.52
C TYR A 101 1.75 -2.73 -4.90
N ASP A 102 2.44 -3.38 -3.97
CA ASP A 102 2.88 -4.78 -4.04
C ASP A 102 3.14 -5.31 -2.61
N ASN A 103 3.63 -6.54 -2.48
CA ASN A 103 3.84 -7.22 -1.20
C ASN A 103 4.75 -6.47 -0.20
N GLU A 104 5.53 -5.49 -0.63
CA GLU A 104 6.47 -4.76 0.23
C GLU A 104 6.35 -3.23 0.08
N SER A 105 5.33 -2.73 -0.62
CA SER A 105 5.23 -1.33 -0.99
C SER A 105 3.79 -0.80 -0.95
N PHE A 106 3.67 0.48 -0.62
CA PHE A 106 2.40 1.19 -0.52
C PHE A 106 2.46 2.53 -1.24
N VAL A 107 1.31 2.98 -1.72
CA VAL A 107 1.07 4.36 -2.14
C VAL A 107 0.19 5.02 -1.09
N MET A 108 0.58 6.20 -0.62
CA MET A 108 -0.34 7.09 0.09
C MET A 108 -0.84 8.14 -0.87
N LEU A 109 -2.12 8.47 -0.79
CA LEU A 109 -2.70 9.57 -1.54
C LEU A 109 -3.71 10.37 -0.72
N LYS A 110 -3.90 11.62 -1.12
CA LYS A 110 -4.97 12.49 -0.65
C LYS A 110 -5.77 12.97 -1.85
N LEU A 111 -7.03 12.55 -1.96
CA LEU A 111 -7.90 13.05 -3.02
C LEU A 111 -8.08 14.57 -2.88
N SER A 112 -8.15 15.26 -4.01
CA SER A 112 -8.40 16.70 -4.07
C SER A 112 -9.81 17.02 -3.58
N ASN A 113 -10.78 16.15 -3.89
CA ASN A 113 -12.14 16.20 -3.39
C ASN A 113 -12.44 14.95 -2.53
N LYS A 114 -12.77 15.15 -1.26
CA LYS A 114 -13.09 14.06 -0.32
C LYS A 114 -14.40 13.34 -0.62
N GLU A 115 -15.31 13.98 -1.36
CA GLU A 115 -16.61 13.42 -1.75
C GLU A 115 -16.54 12.69 -3.09
N SER A 116 -15.43 12.83 -3.82
CA SER A 116 -15.22 12.16 -5.08
C SER A 116 -14.61 10.77 -4.87
N VAL A 117 -15.15 9.76 -5.54
CA VAL A 117 -14.54 8.44 -5.71
C VAL A 117 -13.55 8.42 -6.89
N ASP A 118 -13.34 9.57 -7.53
CA ASP A 118 -12.41 9.72 -8.62
C ASP A 118 -10.97 9.81 -8.09
N PHE A 119 -10.25 8.69 -8.19
CA PHE A 119 -8.84 8.59 -7.83
C PHE A 119 -7.90 9.28 -8.82
N THR A 120 -8.41 9.88 -9.91
CA THR A 120 -7.60 10.56 -10.93
C THR A 120 -7.11 11.94 -10.51
N ASP A 121 -7.75 12.56 -9.50
CA ASP A 121 -7.41 13.89 -8.97
C ASP A 121 -7.02 13.82 -7.47
N PHE A 122 -5.71 13.84 -7.22
CA PHE A 122 -5.14 13.86 -5.87
C PHE A 122 -4.20 15.05 -5.66
N SER A 123 -4.32 15.65 -4.48
CA SER A 123 -3.54 16.81 -4.02
C SER A 123 -2.20 16.43 -3.42
N PHE A 124 -2.01 15.15 -3.09
CA PHE A 124 -0.79 14.61 -2.52
C PHE A 124 -0.68 13.13 -2.88
N SER A 125 0.55 12.69 -3.19
CA SER A 125 0.88 11.27 -3.20
C SER A 125 2.33 11.02 -2.77
N ASN A 126 2.55 9.87 -2.16
CA ASN A 126 3.89 9.40 -1.82
C ASN A 126 3.97 7.88 -1.98
N PHE A 127 5.18 7.37 -2.18
CA PHE A 127 5.46 5.95 -2.30
C PHE A 127 6.35 5.48 -1.15
N TYR A 128 6.01 4.33 -0.59
CA TYR A 128 6.68 3.70 0.54
C TYR A 128 7.09 2.31 0.12
N SER A 129 8.34 1.92 0.34
CA SER A 129 8.76 0.54 0.16
C SER A 129 9.82 0.13 1.16
N LYS A 130 9.81 -1.13 1.57
CA LYS A 130 10.94 -1.73 2.30
C LYS A 130 12.21 -1.79 1.44
N ASN A 131 12.07 -1.70 0.12
CA ASN A 131 13.17 -1.74 -0.84
C ASN A 131 13.57 -0.32 -1.29
N LYS A 132 14.74 0.15 -0.82
CA LYS A 132 15.27 1.48 -1.16
C LYS A 132 15.47 1.69 -2.67
N THR A 133 15.95 0.67 -3.37
CA THR A 133 16.18 0.75 -4.82
C THR A 133 14.88 0.90 -5.59
N LYS A 134 13.80 0.27 -5.13
CA LYS A 134 12.46 0.45 -5.72
C LYS A 134 11.97 1.88 -5.57
N VAL A 135 12.20 2.49 -4.40
CA VAL A 135 11.91 3.91 -4.16
C VAL A 135 12.72 4.81 -5.10
N ASP A 136 14.02 4.57 -5.25
CA ASP A 136 14.88 5.39 -6.13
C ASP A 136 14.47 5.32 -7.61
N ALA A 137 13.84 4.23 -8.03
CA ALA A 137 13.31 4.06 -9.38
C ALA A 137 11.84 4.55 -9.53
N MET A 138 11.20 4.98 -8.45
CA MET A 138 9.79 5.40 -8.46
C MET A 138 9.67 6.87 -8.88
N THR A 139 8.53 7.23 -9.45
CA THR A 139 8.20 8.61 -9.82
C THR A 139 6.74 8.90 -9.51
N GLN A 140 6.39 10.18 -9.36
CA GLN A 140 4.99 10.62 -9.23
C GLN A 140 4.13 10.16 -10.41
N GLN A 141 4.71 10.09 -11.62
CA GLN A 141 4.02 9.59 -12.81
C GLN A 141 3.66 8.10 -12.70
N LYS A 142 4.59 7.26 -12.21
CA LYS A 142 4.31 5.83 -11.99
C LYS A 142 3.26 5.60 -10.91
N ILE A 143 3.26 6.43 -9.85
CA ILE A 143 2.20 6.41 -8.84
C ILE A 143 0.86 6.70 -9.49
N LYS A 144 0.78 7.77 -10.30
CA LYS A 144 -0.45 8.14 -11.01
C LYS A 144 -0.94 7.02 -11.94
N GLU A 145 -0.06 6.45 -12.75
CA GLU A 145 -0.39 5.34 -13.67
C GLU A 145 -0.94 4.13 -12.92
N TYR A 146 -0.34 3.79 -11.78
CA TYR A 146 -0.82 2.71 -10.94
C TYR A 146 -2.20 2.99 -10.35
N ILE A 147 -2.41 4.20 -9.79
CA ILE A 147 -3.72 4.57 -9.22
C ILE A 147 -4.82 4.57 -10.29
N LEU A 148 -4.51 4.96 -11.52
CA LEU A 148 -5.44 4.91 -12.65
C LEU A 148 -5.75 3.49 -13.15
N SER A 149 -4.96 2.49 -12.76
CA SER A 149 -5.16 1.10 -13.18
C SER A 149 -6.03 0.28 -12.21
N ILE A 150 -6.30 0.83 -11.02
CA ILE A 150 -7.19 0.26 -10.00
C ILE A 150 -8.62 0.66 -10.33
#